data_AF-A0A959TGM6-F1
#
_entry.id   AF-A0A959TGM6-F1
#
_cell.length_a   1.000
_cell.length_b   1.000
_cell.length_c   1.000
_cell.angle_alpha   90.00
_cell.angle_beta   90.00
_cell.angle_gamma   90.00
#
_symmetry.space_group_name_H-M   'P 1'
#
loop_
_entity.id
_entity.type
_entity.pdbx_description
1 polymer ?
#
loop_
_entity_poly.entity_id
_entity_poly.type
_entity_poly.pdbx_seq_one_letter_code
_entity_poly.pdbx_strand_id
1 'polypeptide(L)' 'AVEQLLSRNTALEKEVEQAAKERVAALSKDILNDARAVNGARLLAKEVDLDAQGMKDLAFRLKDA' A
#
# COMPACT_ATOMS: atom_id res chain seq x y z
N ALA A 1 -18.65 28.82 -6.88
CA ALA A 1 -17.31 28.52 -7.45
C ALA A 1 -16.35 28.00 -6.37
N VAL A 2 -16.11 28.72 -5.28
CA VAL A 2 -15.20 28.30 -4.20
C VAL A 2 -15.69 27.03 -3.49
N GLU A 3 -16.98 26.90 -3.16
CA GLU A 3 -17.54 25.69 -2.54
C GLU A 3 -17.43 24.44 -3.41
N GLN A 4 -17.63 24.57 -4.72
CA GLN A 4 -17.44 23.46 -5.67
C GLN A 4 -15.97 23.04 -5.75
N LEU A 5 -15.04 24.00 -5.68
CA LEU A 5 -13.60 23.71 -5.65
C LEU A 5 -13.21 23.02 -4.34
N LEU A 6 -13.72 23.47 -3.20
CA LEU A 6 -13.51 22.82 -1.90
C LEU A 6 -14.06 21.40 -1.88
N SER A 7 -15.30 21.21 -2.34
CA SER A 7 -15.93 19.89 -2.42
C SER A 7 -15.15 18.93 -3.34
N ARG A 8 -14.66 19.42 -4.48
CA ARG A 8 -13.78 18.64 -5.36
C ARG A 8 -12.44 18.31 -4.71
N ASN A 9 -11.85 19.23 -3.96
CA ASN A 9 -10.59 19.00 -3.29
C ASN A 9 -10.71 17.89 -2.24
N THR A 10 -11.74 17.95 -1.39
CA THR A 10 -12.00 16.90 -0.40
C THR A 10 -12.35 15.54 -1.04
N ALA A 11 -13.05 15.53 -2.17
CA ALA A 11 -13.31 14.29 -2.91
C ALA A 11 -12.03 13.69 -3.50
N LEU A 12 -11.19 14.53 -4.11
CA LEU A 12 -9.90 14.12 -4.66
C LEU A 12 -8.94 13.63 -3.58
N GLU A 13 -8.87 14.29 -2.42
CA GLU A 13 -8.07 13.82 -1.28
C GLU A 13 -8.49 12.42 -0.84
N LYS A 14 -9.80 12.16 -0.74
CA LYS A 14 -10.32 10.83 -0.40
C LYS A 14 -9.97 9.79 -1.46
N GLU A 15 -10.09 10.13 -2.74
CA GLU A 15 -9.71 9.21 -3.82
C GLU A 15 -8.22 8.89 -3.80
N VAL A 16 -7.36 9.87 -3.48
CA VAL A 16 -5.91 9.65 -3.34
C VAL A 16 -5.61 8.71 -2.17
N GLU A 17 -6.23 8.93 -1.01
CA GLU A 17 -6.07 8.03 0.14
C GLU A 17 -6.57 6.61 -0.17
N GLN A 18 -7.71 6.49 -0.84
CA GLN A 18 -8.28 5.21 -1.25
C GLN A 18 -7.33 4.48 -2.20
N ALA A 19 -6.84 5.18 -3.23
CA ALA A 19 -5.90 4.64 -4.22
C ALA A 19 -4.55 4.23 -3.58
N ALA A 20 -4.06 4.98 -2.59
CA ALA A 20 -2.85 4.63 -1.85
C ALA A 20 -3.04 3.33 -1.04
N LYS A 21 -4.17 3.19 -0.34
CA LYS A 21 -4.51 1.96 0.40
C LYS A 21 -4.65 0.75 -0.51
N GLU A 22 -5.31 0.91 -1.66
CA GLU A 22 -5.47 -0.15 -2.65
C GLU A 22 -4.14 -0.58 -3.26
N ARG A 23 -3.23 0.37 -3.55
CA ARG A 23 -1.86 0.06 -3.98
C ARG A 23 -1.12 -0.79 -2.97
N VAL A 24 -1.12 -0.41 -1.69
CA VAL A 24 -0.47 -1.19 -0.62
C VAL A 24 -1.08 -2.59 -0.52
N ALA A 25 -2.40 -2.70 -0.63
CA ALA A 25 -3.11 -3.98 -0.58
C ALA A 25 -2.73 -4.92 -1.73
N ALA A 26 -2.71 -4.40 -2.97
CA ALA A 26 -2.29 -5.14 -4.15
C ALA A 26 -0.82 -5.58 -4.03
N LEU A 27 0.06 -4.64 -3.64
CA LEU A 27 1.48 -4.90 -3.49
C LEU A 27 1.76 -5.99 -2.44
N SER A 28 1.07 -5.96 -1.29
CA SER A 28 1.21 -6.98 -0.24
C SER A 28 0.93 -8.38 -0.77
N LYS A 29 -0.12 -8.52 -1.61
CA LYS A 29 -0.54 -9.80 -2.18
C LYS A 29 0.47 -10.31 -3.19
N ASP A 30 0.96 -9.45 -4.07
CA ASP A 30 1.97 -9.80 -5.08
C ASP A 30 3.31 -10.16 -4.44
N ILE A 31 3.69 -9.40 -3.40
CA ILE A 31 4.90 -9.62 -2.62
C ILE A 31 4.89 -11.01 -1.97
N LEU A 32 3.79 -11.43 -1.35
CA LEU A 32 3.67 -12.77 -0.75
C LEU A 32 3.83 -13.91 -1.78
N ASN A 33 3.42 -13.69 -3.03
CA ASN A 33 3.61 -14.65 -4.11
C ASN A 33 5.07 -14.72 -4.58
N ASP A 34 5.77 -13.58 -4.59
CA ASP A 34 7.19 -13.49 -4.95
C ASP A 34 8.14 -14.01 -3.86
N ALA A 35 7.63 -14.29 -2.66
CA ALA A 35 8.42 -14.75 -1.52
C ALA A 35 9.03 -16.14 -1.77
N ARG A 36 10.36 -16.22 -1.80
CA ARG A 36 11.11 -17.44 -2.13
C ARG A 36 11.51 -18.18 -0.85
N ALA A 37 11.37 -19.51 -0.85
CA ALA A 37 11.89 -20.33 0.22
C ALA A 37 13.41 -20.54 0.03
N VAL A 38 14.21 -20.08 0.99
CA VAL A 38 15.66 -20.28 1.03
C VAL A 38 16.01 -20.85 2.40
N ASN A 39 16.60 -22.05 2.44
CA ASN A 39 17.04 -22.72 3.66
C ASN A 39 15.97 -22.86 4.76
N GLY A 40 14.71 -23.11 4.37
CA GLY A 40 13.59 -23.26 5.31
C GLY A 40 12.97 -21.95 5.80
N ALA A 41 13.52 -20.79 5.42
CA ALA A 41 12.93 -19.48 5.66
C ALA A 41 12.32 -18.91 4.37
N ARG A 42 11.23 -18.16 4.48
CA ARG A 42 10.65 -17.43 3.35
C ARG A 42 11.27 -16.04 3.29
N LEU A 43 12.11 -15.81 2.28
CA LEU A 43 12.81 -14.55 2.06
C LEU A 43 12.11 -13.73 0.99
N LEU A 44 12.04 -12.44 1.26
CA LEU A 44 11.44 -11.45 0.39
C LEU A 44 12.34 -10.19 0.35
N ALA A 45 12.75 -9.81 -0.85
CA ALA A 45 13.43 -8.54 -1.11
C ALA A 45 12.81 -7.92 -2.37
N LYS A 46 12.06 -6.83 -2.20
CA LYS A 46 11.46 -6.07 -3.29
C LYS A 46 11.52 -4.59 -2.95
N GLU A 47 11.96 -3.78 -3.91
CA GLU A 47 11.94 -2.33 -3.79
C GLU A 47 10.52 -1.84 -4.04
N VAL A 48 10.03 -0.97 -3.16
CA VAL A 48 8.67 -0.45 -3.20
C VAL A 48 8.71 1.06 -3.02
N ASP A 49 7.99 1.77 -3.88
CA ASP A 49 7.84 3.22 -3.80
C ASP A 49 6.59 3.54 -2.98
N LEU A 50 6.77 3.57 -1.66
CA LEU A 50 5.71 3.85 -0.69
C LEU A 50 6.19 4.91 0.29
N ASP A 51 5.26 5.74 0.76
CA ASP A 51 5.52 6.66 1.86
C ASP A 51 5.60 5.93 3.22
N ALA A 52 5.95 6.66 4.27
CA ALA A 52 6.13 6.08 5.61
C ALA A 52 4.86 5.38 6.14
N GLN A 53 3.68 5.87 5.78
CA GLN A 53 2.40 5.30 6.20
C GLN A 53 2.11 4.00 5.43
N GLY A 54 2.29 4.01 4.11
CA GLY A 54 2.13 2.84 3.24
C GLY A 54 3.12 1.72 3.57
N MET A 55 4.37 2.07 3.93
CA MET A 55 5.37 1.10 4.42
C MET A 55 4.93 0.44 5.73
N LYS A 56 4.42 1.23 6.68
CA LYS A 56 3.90 0.73 7.96
C LYS A 56 2.71 -0.20 7.72
N ASP A 57 1.75 0.22 6.91
CA ASP A 57 0.56 -0.55 6.59
C ASP A 57 0.91 -1.86 5.87
N LEU A 58 1.88 -1.83 4.92
CA LEU A 58 2.42 -3.03 4.28
C LEU A 58 3.03 -3.99 5.31
N ALA A 59 3.86 -3.49 6.23
CA ALA A 59 4.48 -4.32 7.27
C ALA A 59 3.46 -4.98 8.19
N PHE A 60 2.40 -4.26 8.61
CA PHE A 60 1.32 -4.84 9.41
C PHE A 60 0.57 -5.94 8.63
N ARG A 61 0.25 -5.69 7.37
CA ARG A 61 -0.45 -6.68 6.52
C ARG A 61 0.38 -7.94 6.30
N LEU A 62 1.70 -7.82 6.11
CA LEU A 62 2.59 -8.96 5.95
C LEU A 62 2.78 -9.76 7.24
N LYS A 63 2.60 -9.13 8.41
CA LYS A 63 2.64 -9.80 9.71
C LYS A 63 1.37 -10.62 9.98
N ASP A 64 0.21 -10.10 9.56
CA ASP A 64 -1.09 -10.72 9.82
C ASP A 64 -1.51 -11.76 8.75
N ALA A 65 -0.83 -11.80 7.59
CA ALA A 65 -1.07 -12.73 6.48
C ALA A 65 -0.26 -14.04 6.61
#